data_AF-A0A0K2RUN4-F1
#
_entry.id   AF-A0A0K2RUN4-F1
#
_cell.length_a   1.000
_cell.length_b   1.000
_cell.length_c   1.000
_cell.angle_alpha   90.00
_cell.angle_beta   90.00
_cell.angle_gamma   90.00
#
_symmetry.space_group_name_H-M   'P 1'
#
loop_
_entity.id
_entity.type
_entity.pdbx_description
1 polymer ?
#
loop_
_entity_poly.entity_id
_entity_poly.type
_entity_poly.pdbx_seq_one_letter_code
_entity_poly.pdbx_strand_id
1 'polypeptide(L)'
;MGRCLSGHNESAGKVKSSHARPGNTHLKGALGIASMAAVRTNGTFWQSRYKRLTSRRGPMRALVAIEHSMIVAIWHMLTNGTIFEDLGPDHFQRTHRKTTERHAVSQLHQLGYDVQLTPSAQAS
;
A
#
# COMPACT_ATOMS: atom_id res chain seq x y z
N MET A 1 -7.08 -26.53 19.67
CA MET A 1 -6.04 -25.47 19.58
C MET A 1 -6.52 -24.39 18.61
N GLY A 2 -7.18 -23.35 19.11
CA GLY A 2 -7.67 -22.23 18.29
C GLY A 2 -6.70 -21.07 18.35
N ARG A 3 -6.13 -20.66 17.20
CA ARG A 3 -5.28 -19.47 17.10
C ARG A 3 -6.16 -18.23 17.12
N CYS A 4 -6.02 -17.40 18.15
CA CYS A 4 -6.62 -16.06 18.19
C CYS A 4 -5.95 -15.17 17.13
N LEU A 5 -6.73 -14.68 16.16
CA LEU A 5 -6.28 -13.65 15.22
C LEU A 5 -6.21 -12.31 15.96
N SER A 6 -4.98 -11.84 16.20
CA SER A 6 -4.68 -10.48 16.63
C SER A 6 -5.05 -9.49 15.52
N GLY A 7 -5.94 -8.52 15.80
CA GLY A 7 -6.10 -7.40 14.87
C GLY A 7 -7.25 -6.43 15.12
N HIS A 8 -8.23 -6.77 15.95
CA HIS A 8 -9.29 -5.84 16.31
C HIS A 8 -9.12 -5.41 17.76
N ASN A 9 -8.77 -4.13 17.97
CA ASN A 9 -8.77 -3.51 19.30
C ASN A 9 -10.21 -3.20 19.71
N GLU A 10 -11.03 -4.25 19.73
CA GLU A 10 -12.40 -4.28 20.21
C GLU A 10 -12.36 -4.68 21.68
N SER A 11 -13.02 -3.90 22.54
CA SER A 11 -13.28 -4.32 23.91
C SER A 11 -14.76 -4.11 24.17
N ALA A 12 -15.44 -5.15 24.62
CA ALA A 12 -16.88 -5.14 24.92
C ALA A 12 -17.76 -4.59 23.77
N GLY A 13 -17.49 -5.00 22.53
CA GLY A 13 -18.26 -4.58 21.34
C GLY A 13 -18.04 -3.13 20.91
N LYS A 14 -17.15 -2.38 21.58
CA LYS A 14 -16.80 -1.01 21.19
C LYS A 14 -15.46 -0.99 20.46
N VAL A 15 -15.49 -0.52 19.22
CA VAL A 15 -14.30 -0.19 18.44
C VAL A 15 -13.62 1.00 19.12
N LYS A 16 -12.45 0.78 19.73
CA LYS A 16 -11.69 1.88 20.33
C LYS A 16 -11.27 2.86 19.24
N SER A 17 -11.38 4.14 19.55
CA SER A 17 -11.07 5.21 18.60
C SER A 17 -9.60 5.14 18.16
N SER A 18 -9.37 5.07 16.84
CA SER A 18 -8.03 5.04 16.24
C SER A 18 -7.60 6.46 15.88
N HIS A 19 -7.34 7.29 16.89
CA HIS A 19 -6.75 8.61 16.67
C HIS A 19 -5.25 8.48 16.37
N ALA A 20 -4.80 9.20 15.34
CA ALA A 20 -3.36 9.41 15.14
C ALA A 20 -2.79 10.17 16.34
N ARG A 21 -1.57 9.82 16.76
CA ARG A 21 -0.89 10.52 17.86
C ARG A 21 -0.75 12.01 17.55
N PRO A 22 -0.84 12.90 18.56
CA PRO A 22 -0.59 14.32 18.35
C PRO A 22 0.85 14.52 17.86
N GLY A 23 1.00 15.30 16.79
CA GLY A 23 2.28 15.70 16.20
C GLY A 23 2.23 17.18 15.84
N ASN A 24 3.26 17.71 15.19
CA ASN A 24 3.28 19.12 14.79
C ASN A 24 2.16 19.42 13.78
N THR A 25 1.20 20.27 14.18
CA THR A 25 0.02 20.64 13.39
C THR A 25 0.38 21.31 12.06
N HIS A 26 1.42 22.15 12.04
CA HIS A 26 1.86 22.83 10.82
C HIS A 26 2.47 21.85 9.82
N LEU A 27 3.31 20.93 10.30
CA LEU A 27 3.89 19.88 9.47
C LEU A 27 2.80 19.00 8.87
N LYS A 28 1.82 18.60 9.70
CA LYS A 28 0.67 17.81 9.26
C LYS A 28 -0.14 18.53 8.18
N GLY A 29 -0.41 19.83 8.36
CA GLY A 29 -1.12 20.64 7.37
C GLY A 29 -0.38 20.74 6.04
N ALA A 30 0.93 21.05 6.08
CA ALA A 30 1.77 21.13 4.89
C ALA A 30 1.86 19.77 4.16
N LEU A 31 2.02 18.68 4.91
CA LEU A 31 2.08 17.33 4.37
C LEU A 31 0.75 16.90 3.76
N GLY A 32 -0.37 17.32 4.36
CA GLY A 32 -1.71 17.12 3.80
C GLY A 32 -1.90 17.80 2.45
N ILE A 33 -1.46 19.05 2.31
CA ILE A 33 -1.51 19.80 1.05
C ILE A 33 -0.62 19.13 -0.01
N ALA A 34 0.61 18.79 0.36
CA ALA A 34 1.55 18.13 -0.55
C ALA A 34 1.04 16.74 -1.00
N SER A 35 0.45 15.96 -0.08
CA SER A 35 -0.19 14.68 -0.39
C SER A 35 -1.37 14.86 -1.35
N MET A 36 -2.19 15.90 -1.14
CA MET A 36 -3.32 16.19 -2.01
C MET A 36 -2.87 16.58 -3.42
N ALA A 37 -1.81 17.37 -3.54
CA ALA A 37 -1.19 17.69 -4.82
C ALA A 37 -0.63 16.43 -5.51
N ALA A 38 0.13 15.60 -4.78
CA ALA A 38 0.73 14.37 -5.32
C ALA A 38 -0.30 13.38 -5.86
N VAL A 39 -1.44 13.25 -5.19
CA VAL A 39 -2.55 12.37 -5.59
C VAL A 39 -3.30 12.90 -6.83
N ARG A 40 -3.33 14.22 -7.04
CA ARG A 40 -3.96 14.85 -8.21
C ARG A 40 -3.13 14.67 -9.48
N THR A 41 -1.81 14.50 -9.37
CA THR A 41 -0.94 14.21 -10.50
C THR A 41 -1.23 12.82 -11.07
N ASN A 42 -1.57 12.76 -12.36
CA ASN A 42 -1.86 11.50 -13.04
C ASN A 42 -0.59 10.69 -13.30
N GLY A 43 -0.70 9.36 -13.20
CA GLY A 43 0.41 8.47 -13.56
C GLY A 43 1.50 8.32 -12.51
N THR A 44 1.31 8.85 -11.29
CA THR A 44 2.27 8.68 -10.19
C THR A 44 1.95 7.45 -9.34
N PHE A 45 2.95 6.92 -8.62
CA PHE A 45 2.74 5.88 -7.61
C PHE A 45 1.66 6.29 -6.59
N TRP A 46 1.66 7.55 -6.17
CA TRP A 46 0.75 8.09 -5.17
C TRP A 46 -0.71 8.06 -5.60
N GLN A 47 -0.99 8.37 -6.87
CA GLN A 47 -2.34 8.32 -7.40
C GLN A 47 -2.90 6.88 -7.41
N SER A 48 -2.12 5.92 -7.92
CA SER A 48 -2.55 4.51 -7.97
C SER A 48 -2.83 3.95 -6.57
N ARG A 49 -1.99 4.32 -5.60
CA ARG A 49 -2.15 3.95 -4.19
C ARG A 49 -3.40 4.60 -3.59
N TYR A 50 -3.62 5.88 -3.85
CA TYR A 50 -4.81 6.59 -3.36
C TYR A 50 -6.10 5.96 -3.89
N LYS A 51 -6.21 5.69 -5.20
CA LYS A 51 -7.39 5.04 -5.80
C LYS A 51 -7.74 3.69 -5.17
N ARG A 52 -6.73 2.90 -4.77
CA ARG A 52 -6.95 1.62 -4.05
C ARG A 52 -7.39 1.80 -2.60
N LEU A 53 -6.92 2.85 -1.94
CA LEU A 53 -7.28 3.15 -0.56
C LEU A 53 -8.66 3.81 -0.47
N THR A 54 -9.02 4.67 -1.41
CA THR A 54 -10.33 5.32 -1.45
C THR A 54 -11.45 4.30 -1.58
N SER A 55 -11.30 3.30 -2.45
CA SER A 55 -12.29 2.24 -2.63
C SER A 55 -12.50 1.37 -1.38
N ARG A 56 -11.50 1.24 -0.50
CA ARG A 56 -11.56 0.38 0.70
C ARG A 56 -11.89 1.11 1.99
N ARG A 57 -11.48 2.37 2.14
CA ARG A 57 -11.52 3.11 3.43
C ARG A 57 -12.15 4.50 3.35
N GLY A 58 -12.46 4.98 2.14
CA GLY A 58 -12.96 6.33 1.89
C GLY A 58 -11.83 7.37 1.72
N PRO A 59 -12.15 8.55 1.15
CA PRO A 59 -11.18 9.54 0.68
C PRO A 59 -10.33 10.17 1.80
N MET A 60 -10.94 10.51 2.94
CA MET A 60 -10.23 11.13 4.07
C MET A 60 -9.16 10.19 4.67
N ARG A 61 -9.52 8.92 4.87
CA ARG A 61 -8.60 7.89 5.39
C ARG A 61 -7.51 7.53 4.37
N ALA A 62 -7.85 7.58 3.09
CA ALA A 62 -6.87 7.38 2.03
C ALA A 62 -5.82 8.50 2.02
N LEU A 63 -6.22 9.76 2.18
CA LEU A 63 -5.30 10.89 2.22
C LEU A 63 -4.30 10.78 3.38
N VAL A 64 -4.79 10.46 4.59
CA VAL A 64 -3.92 10.24 5.77
C VAL A 64 -2.97 9.06 5.57
N ALA A 65 -3.39 8.02 4.86
CA ALA A 65 -2.52 6.89 4.55
C ALA A 65 -1.41 7.28 3.55
N ILE A 66 -1.70 8.15 2.58
CA ILE A 66 -0.69 8.73 1.67
C ILE A 66 0.27 9.61 2.46
N GLU A 67 -0.25 10.48 3.32
CA GLU A 67 0.51 11.37 4.21
C GLU A 67 1.55 10.56 5.01
N HIS A 68 1.11 9.50 5.70
CA HIS A 68 1.99 8.61 6.46
C HIS A 68 3.05 7.93 5.58
N SER A 69 2.71 7.56 4.36
CA SER A 69 3.64 6.91 3.46
C SER A 69 4.69 7.88 2.92
N MET A 70 4.30 9.14 2.71
CA MET A 70 5.17 10.19 2.22
C MET A 70 6.18 10.60 3.29
N ILE A 71 5.77 10.74 4.56
CA ILE A 71 6.72 11.02 5.66
C ILE A 71 7.71 9.88 5.88
N VAL A 72 7.28 8.62 5.73
CA VAL A 72 8.18 7.46 5.80
C VAL A 72 9.19 7.48 4.66
N ALA A 73 8.75 7.80 3.44
CA ALA A 73 9.66 7.96 2.30
C ALA A 73 10.69 9.07 2.56
N ILE A 74 10.25 10.25 3.02
CA ILE A 74 11.15 11.36 3.39
C ILE A 74 12.15 10.94 4.47
N TRP A 75 11.70 10.23 5.50
CA TRP A 75 12.59 9.74 6.56
C TRP A 75 13.66 8.80 6.01
N HIS A 76 13.29 7.87 5.12
CA HIS A 76 14.25 7.00 4.45
C HIS A 76 15.23 7.77 3.56
N MET A 77 14.77 8.78 2.81
CA MET A 77 15.65 9.63 2.01
C MET A 77 16.67 10.37 2.88
N LEU A 78 16.21 10.95 4.00
CA LEU A 78 17.07 11.69 4.92
C LEU A 78 18.06 10.78 5.65
N THR A 79 17.64 9.57 6.03
CA THR A 79 18.47 8.64 6.80
C THR A 79 19.47 7.90 5.92
N ASN A 80 19.06 7.49 4.72
CA ASN A 80 19.88 6.67 3.82
C ASN A 80 20.58 7.48 2.71
N GLY A 81 20.27 8.77 2.57
CA GLY A 81 20.81 9.61 1.49
C GLY A 81 20.31 9.23 0.09
N THR A 82 19.25 8.43 -0.01
CA THR A 82 18.72 7.94 -1.29
C THR A 82 17.75 8.93 -1.91
N ILE A 83 17.82 9.12 -3.22
CA ILE A 83 16.84 9.91 -3.98
C ILE A 83 15.53 9.11 -4.10
N PHE A 84 14.39 9.78 -3.94
CA PHE A 84 13.09 9.17 -4.21
C PHE A 84 12.86 9.09 -5.71
N GLU A 85 12.84 7.88 -6.22
CA GLU A 85 12.45 7.58 -7.58
C GLU A 85 10.95 7.24 -7.59
N ASP A 86 10.14 7.98 -8.36
CA ASP A 86 8.72 7.63 -8.50
C ASP A 86 8.63 6.29 -9.25
N LEU A 87 8.20 5.25 -8.54
CA LEU A 87 8.10 3.89 -9.09
C LEU A 87 7.02 3.79 -10.18
N GLY A 88 6.28 4.88 -10.42
CA GLY A 88 5.29 4.99 -11.47
C GLY A 88 3.98 4.27 -11.12
N PRO A 89 3.00 4.29 -12.05
CA PRO A 89 1.67 3.75 -11.80
C PRO A 89 1.66 2.21 -11.84
N ASP A 90 2.62 1.61 -12.53
CA ASP A 90 2.70 0.16 -12.78
C ASP A 90 3.47 -0.63 -11.72
N HIS A 91 4.06 0.04 -10.72
CA HIS A 91 4.80 -0.64 -9.65
C HIS A 91 3.95 -1.69 -8.92
N PHE A 92 2.68 -1.35 -8.68
CA PHE A 92 1.75 -2.31 -8.08
C PHE A 92 1.45 -3.47 -9.03
N GLN A 93 1.32 -3.25 -10.34
CA GLN A 93 1.07 -4.33 -11.29
C GLN A 93 2.24 -5.32 -11.32
N ARG A 94 3.49 -4.82 -11.31
CA ARG A 94 4.69 -5.66 -11.25
C ARG A 94 4.76 -6.53 -10.00
N THR A 95 4.39 -5.97 -8.84
CA THR A 95 4.40 -6.70 -7.56
C THR A 95 3.24 -7.71 -7.48
N HIS A 96 2.04 -7.34 -7.94
CA HIS A 96 0.90 -8.24 -7.94
C HIS A 96 1.11 -9.40 -8.90
N ARG A 97 1.72 -9.18 -10.06
CA ARG A 97 2.02 -10.25 -11.02
C ARG A 97 2.79 -11.39 -10.37
N LYS A 98 3.90 -11.11 -9.69
CA LYS A 98 4.71 -12.13 -9.00
C LYS A 98 3.94 -12.85 -7.89
N THR A 99 3.15 -12.12 -7.11
CA THR A 99 2.34 -12.70 -6.02
C THR A 99 1.20 -13.56 -6.57
N THR A 100 0.53 -13.11 -7.63
CA THR A 100 -0.52 -13.85 -8.33
C THR A 100 0.04 -15.11 -8.99
N GLU A 101 1.20 -15.03 -9.65
CA GLU A 101 1.91 -16.18 -10.20
C GLU A 101 2.20 -17.23 -9.11
N ARG A 102 2.75 -16.81 -7.97
CA ARG A 102 3.00 -17.70 -6.82
C ARG A 102 1.72 -18.32 -6.25
N HIS A 103 0.65 -17.53 -6.13
CA HIS A 103 -0.64 -18.03 -5.67
C HIS A 103 -1.24 -19.05 -6.64
N ALA A 104 -1.17 -18.80 -7.95
CA ALA A 104 -1.66 -19.72 -8.97
C ALA A 104 -0.89 -21.05 -8.95
N VAL A 105 0.45 -20.99 -8.87
CA VAL A 105 1.29 -22.18 -8.72
C VAL A 105 0.91 -22.97 -7.46
N SER A 106 0.72 -22.28 -6.33
CA SER A 106 0.32 -22.93 -5.08
C SER A 106 -1.05 -23.60 -5.16
N GLN A 107 -2.01 -23.03 -5.90
CA GLN A 107 -3.33 -23.63 -6.09
C GLN A 107 -3.26 -24.88 -6.98
N LEU A 108 -2.46 -24.84 -8.04
CA LEU A 108 -2.27 -25.98 -8.93
C LEU A 108 -1.57 -27.15 -8.22
N HIS A 109 -0.57 -26.88 -7.36
CA HIS A 109 0.03 -27.90 -6.51
C HIS A 109 -0.96 -28.50 -5.51
N GLN A 110 -1.86 -27.70 -4.94
CA GLN A 110 -2.92 -28.21 -4.05
C GLN A 110 -3.89 -29.15 -4.75
N LEU A 111 -4.07 -28.99 -6.07
CA LEU A 111 -4.90 -29.85 -6.89
C LEU A 111 -4.16 -31.11 -7.40
N GLY A 112 -2.90 -31.29 -7.01
CA GLY A 112 -2.10 -32.49 -7.34
C GLY A 112 -1.36 -32.41 -8.67
N TYR A 113 -1.27 -31.24 -9.31
CA TYR A 113 -0.50 -31.04 -10.53
C TYR A 113 0.94 -30.64 -10.20
N ASP A 114 1.90 -31.20 -10.95
CA ASP A 114 3.27 -30.68 -10.97
C ASP A 114 3.36 -29.54 -12.00
N VAL A 115 3.77 -28.35 -11.56
CA VAL A 115 3.71 -27.12 -12.37
C VAL A 115 5.09 -26.68 -12.77
N GLN A 116 5.40 -26.79 -14.06
CA GLN A 116 6.58 -26.18 -14.66
C GLN A 116 6.17 -24.88 -15.37
N LEU A 117 6.59 -23.73 -14.82
CA LEU A 117 6.34 -22.42 -15.44
C LEU A 117 7.33 -22.19 -16.58
N THR A 118 6.91 -22.49 -17.81
CA THR A 118 7.66 -22.08 -19.01
C THR A 118 7.22 -20.65 -19.37
N PRO A 119 8.13 -19.65 -19.37
CA PRO A 119 7.77 -18.31 -19.84
C PRO A 119 7.35 -18.40 -21.31
N SER A 120 6.09 -18.09 -21.60
CA SER A 120 5.64 -18.02 -22.98
C SER A 120 6.32 -16.82 -23.64
N ALA A 121 6.92 -17.05 -24.81
CA ALA A 121 7.67 -16.05 -25.58
C ALA A 121 6.79 -14.93 -26.18
N GLN A 122 5.64 -14.62 -25.58
CA GLN A 122 4.69 -13.65 -26.10
C GLN A 122 4.31 -12.63 -25.04
N ALA A 123 4.92 -11.44 -25.14
CA ALA A 123 4.27 -10.16 -24.88
C ALA A 123 5.16 -9.03 -25.41
N SER A 124 4.90 -8.62 -26.66
CA SER A 124 5.20 -7.27 -27.16
C SER A 124 4.10 -6.30 -26.75
#